data_AF-A0A2V8R8F5-F1
#
_entry.id   AF-A0A2V8R8F5-F1
#
_cell.length_a   1.000
_cell.length_b   1.000
_cell.length_c   1.000
_cell.angle_alpha   90.00
_cell.angle_beta   90.00
_cell.angle_gamma   90.00
#
_symmetry.space_group_name_H-M   'P 1'
#
loop_
_entity.id
_entity.type
_entity.pdbx_description
1 polymer ?
#
loop_
_entity_poly.entity_id
_entity_poly.type
_entity_poly.pdbx_seq_one_letter_code
_entity_poly.pdbx_strand_id
1 'polypeptide(L)'
;YEAGAGRTEIFFDVICRPRPLVVFGAEHDAAPLIRLAQTLGWHVTVVDTRARRATRERFASADSVVLCRAEDVTARFTVTRDTVAVVMTHSYLDDVELLRALLPSPACYVGILGPKQRTEKLLAQARAEGSWFTDAELARLH
;
A
#
# COMPACT_ATOMS: atom_id res chain seq x y z
N TYR A 1 -12.97 13.18 -38.47
CA TYR A 1 -12.02 14.17 -39.01
C TYR A 1 -11.23 13.47 -40.09
N GLU A 2 -11.58 13.71 -41.36
CA GLU A 2 -10.74 13.26 -42.46
C GLU A 2 -9.58 14.24 -42.57
N ALA A 3 -8.42 13.82 -42.09
CA ALA A 3 -7.18 14.50 -42.45
C ALA A 3 -6.97 14.24 -43.94
N GLY A 4 -7.20 15.26 -44.78
CA GLY A 4 -6.77 15.22 -46.17
C GLY A 4 -5.27 14.90 -46.25
N ALA A 5 -4.82 14.31 -47.36
CA ALA A 5 -3.44 13.86 -47.53
C ALA A 5 -2.44 14.97 -47.14
N GLY A 6 -1.86 14.84 -45.95
CA GLY A 6 -1.08 15.87 -45.28
C GLY A 6 -0.63 15.41 -43.89
N ARG A 7 0.35 16.10 -43.32
CA ARG A 7 0.91 15.77 -42.01
C ARG A 7 0.15 16.53 -40.92
N THR A 8 -0.41 15.82 -39.95
CA THR A 8 -1.10 16.41 -38.80
C THR A 8 -0.32 16.11 -37.53
N GLU A 9 -0.13 17.13 -36.70
CA GLU A 9 0.48 16.99 -35.38
C GLU A 9 -0.63 16.95 -34.32
N ILE A 10 -0.50 15.99 -33.39
CA ILE A 10 -1.46 15.79 -32.30
C ILE A 10 -0.68 15.90 -30.99
N PHE A 11 -1.19 16.73 -30.08
CA PHE A 11 -0.68 16.85 -28.72
C PHE A 11 -1.63 16.13 -27.76
N PHE A 12 -1.07 15.33 -26.87
CA PHE A 12 -1.80 14.71 -25.78
C PHE A 12 -1.32 15.30 -24.46
N ASP A 13 -2.25 15.86 -23.69
CA ASP A 13 -2.06 16.20 -22.28
C ASP A 13 -2.92 15.26 -21.44
N VAL A 14 -2.28 14.42 -20.62
CA VAL A 14 -2.94 13.37 -19.84
C VAL A 14 -2.87 13.73 -18.37
N ILE A 15 -4.03 14.05 -17.80
CA ILE A 15 -4.17 14.33 -16.37
C ILE A 15 -4.47 13.02 -15.65
N CYS A 16 -3.51 12.54 -14.87
CA CYS A 16 -3.65 11.32 -14.06
C CYS A 16 -4.12 11.65 -12.63
N ARG A 17 -4.77 10.67 -11.98
CA ARG A 17 -5.09 10.76 -10.56
C ARG A 17 -3.80 10.75 -9.70
N PRO A 18 -3.77 11.47 -8.56
CA PRO A 18 -2.74 11.29 -7.55
C PRO A 18 -2.48 9.81 -7.21
N ARG A 19 -1.20 9.48 -6.99
CA ARG A 19 -0.77 8.11 -6.65
C ARG A 19 -1.44 7.66 -5.34
N PRO A 20 -2.22 6.55 -5.33
CA PRO A 20 -2.82 6.05 -4.11
C PRO A 20 -1.78 5.30 -3.26
N LEU A 21 -1.55 5.79 -2.04
CA LEU A 21 -0.74 5.13 -1.01
C LEU A 21 -1.64 4.69 0.14
N VAL A 22 -1.56 3.41 0.50
CA VAL A 22 -2.23 2.86 1.68
C VAL A 22 -1.17 2.44 2.70
N VAL A 23 -1.21 3.06 3.87
CA VAL A 23 -0.29 2.80 4.98
C VAL A 23 -1.04 2.00 6.05
N PHE A 24 -0.65 0.75 6.24
CA PHE A 24 -1.19 -0.13 7.28
C PHE A 24 -0.34 -0.03 8.54
N GLY A 25 -0.87 0.60 9.57
CA GLY A 25 -0.15 0.93 10.80
C GLY A 25 -0.19 2.43 11.07
N ALA A 26 -0.60 2.78 12.28
CA ALA A 26 -0.73 4.15 12.75
C ALA A 26 0.26 4.47 13.89
N GLU A 27 1.40 3.77 13.95
CA GLU A 27 2.46 4.05 14.92
C GLU A 27 3.19 5.38 14.61
N HIS A 28 4.14 5.77 15.46
CA HIS A 28 4.80 7.08 15.38
C HIS A 28 5.59 7.30 14.07
N ASP A 29 6.02 6.22 13.42
CA ASP A 29 6.84 6.17 12.22
C ASP A 29 6.03 6.32 10.93
N ALA A 30 4.71 6.10 10.99
CA ALA A 30 3.81 6.38 9.87
C ALA A 30 3.71 7.88 9.57
N ALA A 31 3.72 8.75 10.59
CA ALA A 31 3.52 10.18 10.42
C ALA A 31 4.55 10.87 9.49
N PRO A 32 5.88 10.67 9.62
CA PRO A 32 6.84 11.25 8.69
C PRO A 32 6.68 10.70 7.26
N LEU A 33 6.39 9.40 7.09
CA LEU A 33 6.14 8.80 5.78
C LEU A 33 4.94 9.46 5.09
N ILE A 34 3.83 9.61 5.81
CA ILE A 34 2.60 10.24 5.31
C ILE A 34 2.87 11.69 4.88
N ARG A 35 3.61 12.47 5.69
CA ARG A 35 3.95 13.85 5.32
C ARG A 35 4.79 13.92 4.06
N LEU A 36 5.77 13.04 3.89
CA LEU A 36 6.59 12.98 2.68
C LEU A 36 5.74 12.63 1.45
N ALA A 37 4.86 11.64 1.56
CA ALA A 37 3.95 11.27 0.48
C ALA A 37 2.99 12.41 0.09
N GLN A 38 2.48 13.14 1.07
CA GLN A 38 1.65 14.34 0.83
C GLN A 38 2.41 15.44 0.11
N THR A 39 3.67 15.70 0.47
CA THR A 39 4.54 16.65 -0.25
C THR A 39 4.74 16.26 -1.72
N LEU A 40 4.73 14.96 -2.02
CA LEU A 40 4.79 14.44 -3.40
C LEU A 40 3.44 14.50 -4.14
N GLY A 41 2.38 15.01 -3.49
CA GLY A 41 1.04 15.07 -4.06
C GLY A 41 0.35 13.70 -4.15
N TRP A 42 0.71 12.74 -3.30
CA TRP A 42 0.08 11.42 -3.27
C TRP A 42 -1.20 11.44 -2.45
N HIS A 43 -2.15 10.58 -2.80
CA HIS A 43 -3.37 10.39 -2.05
C HIS A 43 -3.18 9.29 -1.00
N VAL A 44 -3.09 9.66 0.26
CA VAL A 44 -2.67 8.79 1.37
C VAL A 44 -3.84 8.37 2.24
N THR A 45 -3.99 7.06 2.42
CA THR A 45 -4.95 6.46 3.37
C THR A 45 -4.19 5.75 4.48
N VAL A 46 -4.49 6.10 5.73
CA VAL A 46 -3.97 5.42 6.93
C VAL A 46 -4.98 4.38 7.38
N VAL A 47 -4.53 3.17 7.64
CA VAL A 47 -5.35 2.04 8.08
C VAL A 47 -4.75 1.45 9.34
N ASP A 48 -5.53 1.36 10.43
CA ASP A 48 -5.13 0.63 11.64
C ASP A 48 -6.37 0.07 12.32
N THR A 49 -6.22 -0.93 13.17
CA THR A 49 -7.32 -1.47 13.99
C THR A 49 -7.54 -0.67 15.26
N ARG A 50 -6.54 0.08 15.71
CA ARG A 50 -6.49 0.71 17.03
C ARG A 50 -6.97 2.15 16.91
N ALA A 51 -8.24 2.37 17.29
CA ALA A 51 -8.90 3.67 17.25
C ALA A 51 -8.13 4.81 17.95
N ARG A 52 -7.40 4.49 19.03
CA ARG A 52 -6.57 5.49 19.75
C ARG A 52 -5.36 5.97 18.95
N ARG A 53 -4.93 5.23 17.93
CA ARG A 53 -3.74 5.53 17.12
C ARG A 53 -4.15 6.19 15.80
N ALA A 54 -5.06 5.58 15.08
CA ALA A 54 -5.57 6.08 13.81
C ALA A 54 -6.65 7.16 14.04
N THR A 55 -6.24 8.33 14.52
CA THR A 55 -7.13 9.49 14.68
C THR A 55 -6.84 10.55 13.63
N ARG A 56 -7.86 11.36 13.33
CA ARG A 56 -7.74 12.44 12.36
C ARG A 56 -6.80 13.53 12.85
N GLU A 57 -6.73 13.77 14.15
CA GLU A 57 -5.85 14.77 14.75
C GLU A 57 -4.37 14.40 14.55
N ARG A 58 -4.02 13.12 14.72
CA ARG A 58 -2.63 12.63 14.52
C ARG A 58 -2.21 12.63 13.06
N PHE A 59 -3.14 12.32 12.17
CA PHE A 59 -2.89 12.21 10.72
C PHE A 59 -3.71 13.23 9.93
N ALA A 60 -3.69 14.48 10.39
CA ALA A 60 -4.46 15.56 9.76
C ALA A 60 -4.13 15.76 8.27
N SER A 61 -2.87 15.46 7.90
CA SER A 61 -2.38 15.56 6.52
C SER A 61 -2.78 14.38 5.64
N ALA A 62 -3.22 13.23 6.17
CA ALA A 62 -3.65 12.12 5.34
C ALA A 62 -5.00 12.45 4.67
N ASP A 63 -5.26 11.96 3.47
CA ASP A 63 -6.57 12.12 2.83
C ASP A 63 -7.65 11.36 3.61
N SER A 64 -7.33 10.15 4.07
CA SER A 64 -8.25 9.31 4.83
C SER A 64 -7.56 8.59 5.99
N VAL A 65 -8.32 8.36 7.07
CA VAL A 65 -7.93 7.56 8.23
C VAL A 65 -9.06 6.58 8.49
N VAL A 66 -8.77 5.29 8.38
CA VAL A 66 -9.78 4.22 8.38
C VAL A 66 -9.44 3.21 9.46
N LEU A 67 -10.47 2.82 10.23
CA LEU A 67 -10.37 1.70 11.15
C LEU A 67 -10.78 0.42 10.43
N CYS A 68 -9.84 -0.50 10.26
CA CYS A 68 -10.06 -1.75 9.54
C CYS A 68 -9.10 -2.83 10.04
N ARG A 69 -9.61 -4.06 10.17
CA ARG A 69 -8.81 -5.25 10.49
C ARG A 69 -8.11 -5.76 9.25
N ALA A 70 -6.95 -6.39 9.44
CA ALA A 70 -6.16 -6.94 8.34
C ALA A 70 -6.98 -7.90 7.46
N GLU A 71 -7.77 -8.78 8.10
CA GLU A 71 -8.71 -9.71 7.45
C GLU A 71 -9.78 -9.02 6.56
N ASP A 72 -10.15 -7.78 6.85
CA ASP A 72 -11.21 -7.05 6.13
C ASP A 72 -10.68 -6.19 4.97
N VAL A 73 -9.37 -6.07 4.82
CA VAL A 73 -8.74 -5.09 3.90
C VAL A 73 -9.18 -5.32 2.45
N THR A 74 -9.21 -6.56 1.97
CA THR A 74 -9.60 -6.86 0.58
C THR A 74 -11.06 -6.56 0.28
N ALA A 75 -11.93 -6.64 1.30
CA ALA A 75 -13.34 -6.31 1.18
C ALA A 75 -13.61 -4.79 1.24
N ARG A 76 -12.76 -4.06 1.97
CA ARG A 76 -12.93 -2.62 2.22
C ARG A 76 -12.19 -1.72 1.24
N PHE A 77 -11.11 -2.21 0.64
CA PHE A 77 -10.23 -1.40 -0.22
C PHE A 77 -10.06 -2.01 -1.60
N THR A 78 -10.36 -1.23 -2.63
CA THR A 78 -10.03 -1.59 -4.01
C THR A 78 -8.55 -1.31 -4.26
N VAL A 79 -7.74 -2.36 -4.21
CA VAL A 79 -6.32 -2.30 -4.60
C VAL A 79 -6.24 -2.37 -6.13
N THR A 80 -5.54 -1.42 -6.75
CA THR A 80 -5.35 -1.36 -8.20
C THR A 80 -3.86 -1.42 -8.56
N ARG A 81 -3.55 -1.45 -9.87
CA ARG A 81 -2.18 -1.44 -10.37
C ARG A 81 -1.40 -0.17 -10.05
N ASP A 82 -2.06 0.90 -9.63
CA ASP A 82 -1.39 2.13 -9.21
C ASP A 82 -1.18 2.24 -7.71
N THR A 83 -1.75 1.29 -6.94
CA THR A 83 -1.70 1.30 -5.47
C THR A 83 -0.32 0.92 -4.97
N VAL A 84 0.22 1.79 -4.11
CA VAL A 84 1.38 1.51 -3.27
C VAL A 84 0.87 1.12 -1.88
N ALA A 85 1.29 -0.03 -1.37
CA ALA A 85 0.93 -0.50 -0.04
C ALA A 85 2.18 -0.55 0.84
N VAL A 86 2.07 -0.02 2.07
CA VAL A 86 3.13 -0.09 3.07
C VAL A 86 2.58 -0.72 4.35
N VAL A 87 3.17 -1.84 4.76
CA VAL A 87 2.84 -2.59 5.96
C VAL A 87 3.81 -2.21 7.06
N MET A 88 3.31 -1.61 8.13
CA MET A 88 4.09 -1.11 9.27
C MET A 88 3.29 -1.16 10.58
N THR A 89 2.53 -2.25 10.79
CA THR A 89 1.62 -2.34 11.94
C THR A 89 2.32 -2.59 13.27
N HIS A 90 3.60 -2.97 13.23
CA HIS A 90 4.41 -3.48 14.35
C HIS A 90 3.88 -4.78 14.98
N SER A 91 2.80 -5.38 14.47
CA SER A 91 2.18 -6.61 14.95
C SER A 91 2.42 -7.78 13.97
N TYR A 92 3.07 -8.85 14.43
CA TYR A 92 3.53 -9.92 13.54
C TYR A 92 2.36 -10.62 12.84
N LEU A 93 1.28 -10.89 13.60
CA LEU A 93 0.09 -11.54 13.07
C LEU A 93 -0.65 -10.64 12.07
N ASP A 94 -0.81 -9.35 12.39
CA ASP A 94 -1.45 -8.40 11.48
C ASP A 94 -0.65 -8.25 10.17
N ASP A 95 0.69 -8.17 10.25
CA ASP A 95 1.56 -8.07 9.07
C ASP A 95 1.46 -9.33 8.18
N VAL A 96 1.39 -10.53 8.78
CA VAL A 96 1.20 -11.79 8.05
C VAL A 96 -0.11 -11.78 7.26
N GLU A 97 -1.21 -11.40 7.91
CA GLU A 97 -2.53 -11.34 7.28
C GLU A 97 -2.57 -10.32 6.15
N LEU A 98 -1.98 -9.13 6.37
CA LEU A 98 -1.88 -8.10 5.35
C LEU A 98 -1.05 -8.56 4.16
N LEU A 99 0.10 -9.20 4.37
CA LEU A 99 0.93 -9.69 3.27
C LEU A 99 0.21 -10.78 2.46
N ARG A 100 -0.53 -11.68 3.14
CA ARG A 100 -1.40 -12.68 2.49
C ARG A 100 -2.46 -12.04 1.58
N ALA A 101 -2.97 -10.87 1.95
CA ALA A 101 -3.91 -10.11 1.12
C ALA A 101 -3.25 -9.29 0.00
N LEU A 102 -2.12 -8.65 0.30
CA LEU A 102 -1.51 -7.62 -0.56
C LEU A 102 -0.59 -8.19 -1.62
N LEU A 103 0.18 -9.23 -1.33
CA LEU A 103 1.12 -9.78 -2.31
C LEU A 103 0.43 -10.40 -3.54
N PRO A 104 -0.71 -11.11 -3.40
CA PRO A 104 -1.50 -11.57 -4.55
C PRO A 104 -2.29 -10.45 -5.26
N SER A 105 -2.43 -9.28 -4.63
CA SER A 105 -3.20 -8.15 -5.16
C SER A 105 -2.51 -7.52 -6.38
N PRO A 106 -3.20 -6.65 -7.15
CA PRO A 106 -2.58 -5.96 -8.27
C PRO A 106 -1.68 -4.77 -7.88
N ALA A 107 -1.46 -4.45 -6.60
CA ALA A 107 -0.63 -3.31 -6.15
C ALA A 107 0.71 -3.21 -6.89
N CYS A 108 1.15 -2.02 -7.33
CA CYS A 108 2.46 -1.92 -7.97
C CYS A 108 3.63 -2.10 -7.00
N TYR A 109 3.40 -1.92 -5.70
CA TYR A 109 4.43 -2.00 -4.69
C TYR A 109 3.85 -2.46 -3.35
N VAL A 110 4.54 -3.37 -2.67
CA VAL A 110 4.24 -3.81 -1.31
C VAL A 110 5.51 -3.71 -0.47
N GLY A 111 5.58 -2.70 0.40
CA GLY A 111 6.68 -2.53 1.35
C GLY A 111 6.32 -3.05 2.72
N ILE A 112 7.27 -3.64 3.45
CA ILE A 112 7.14 -3.97 4.87
C ILE A 112 8.22 -3.26 5.69
N LEU A 113 7.80 -2.44 6.66
CA LEU A 113 8.73 -1.82 7.59
C LEU A 113 8.99 -2.75 8.77
N GLY A 114 10.27 -3.05 9.00
CA GLY A 114 10.71 -3.74 10.20
C GLY A 114 12.12 -4.30 10.07
N PRO A 115 12.65 -4.92 11.15
CA PRO A 115 13.93 -5.62 11.08
C PRO A 115 13.88 -6.73 10.03
N LYS A 116 14.90 -6.80 9.17
CA LYS A 116 15.00 -7.82 8.12
C LYS A 116 14.77 -9.25 8.64
N GLN A 117 15.31 -9.55 9.82
CA GLN A 117 15.15 -10.85 10.47
C GLN A 117 13.69 -11.22 10.75
N ARG A 118 12.81 -10.24 11.01
CA ARG A 118 11.37 -10.48 11.23
C ARG A 118 10.68 -10.90 9.94
N THR A 119 10.97 -10.21 8.84
CA THR A 119 10.48 -10.58 7.51
C THR A 119 11.00 -11.94 7.09
N GLU A 120 12.28 -12.24 7.32
CA GLU A 120 12.87 -13.56 7.04
C GLU A 120 12.18 -14.69 7.83
N LYS A 121 11.86 -14.47 9.11
CA LYS A 121 11.09 -15.43 9.93
C LYS A 121 9.69 -15.68 9.36
N LEU A 122 9.00 -14.62 8.95
CA LEU A 122 7.69 -14.72 8.30
C LEU A 122 7.77 -15.57 7.02
N LEU A 123 8.73 -15.29 6.16
CA LEU A 123 8.94 -16.03 4.92
C LEU A 123 9.34 -17.50 5.17
N ALA A 124 10.15 -17.77 6.19
CA ALA A 124 10.51 -19.12 6.58
C ALA A 124 9.29 -19.92 7.07
N GLN A 125 8.43 -19.30 7.89
CA GLN A 125 7.17 -19.90 8.32
C GLN A 125 6.24 -20.16 7.12
N ALA A 126 6.12 -19.19 6.21
CA ALA A 126 5.33 -19.34 5.00
C ALA A 126 5.76 -20.56 4.18
N ARG A 127 7.07 -20.77 4.01
CA ARG A 127 7.62 -21.93 3.32
C ARG A 127 7.36 -23.24 4.06
N ALA A 128 7.49 -23.26 5.38
CA ALA A 128 7.26 -24.45 6.21
C ALA A 128 5.80 -24.93 6.15
N GLU A 129 4.84 -24.01 5.99
CA GLU A 129 3.41 -24.31 5.91
C GLU A 129 2.91 -24.58 4.47
N GLY A 130 3.82 -24.85 3.52
CA GLY A 130 3.47 -25.17 2.13
C GLY A 130 3.49 -23.99 1.15
N SER A 131 4.20 -22.91 1.50
CA SER A 131 4.36 -21.66 0.74
C SER A 131 3.07 -20.88 0.53
N TRP A 132 2.85 -19.86 1.36
CA TRP A 132 1.71 -18.94 1.17
C TRP A 132 1.83 -18.04 -0.07
N PHE A 133 3.04 -17.89 -0.62
CA PHE A 133 3.36 -16.96 -1.69
C PHE A 133 4.14 -17.66 -2.81
N THR A 134 3.96 -17.19 -4.03
CA THR A 134 4.79 -17.53 -5.19
C THR A 134 6.06 -16.67 -5.22
N ASP A 135 7.09 -17.11 -5.94
CA ASP A 135 8.32 -16.32 -6.09
C ASP A 135 8.07 -14.95 -6.76
N ALA A 136 7.11 -14.89 -7.69
CA ALA A 136 6.72 -13.65 -8.36
C ALA A 136 6.06 -12.64 -7.41
N GLU A 137 5.27 -13.14 -6.46
CA GLU A 137 4.68 -12.32 -5.39
C GLU A 137 5.76 -11.84 -4.41
N LEU A 138 6.67 -12.72 -4.01
CA LEU A 138 7.78 -12.36 -3.11
C LEU A 138 8.74 -11.35 -3.73
N ALA A 139 8.94 -11.37 -5.05
CA ALA A 139 9.76 -10.39 -5.76
C ALA A 139 9.22 -8.95 -5.67
N ARG A 140 7.94 -8.78 -5.26
CA ARG A 140 7.29 -7.48 -5.05
C ARG A 140 7.36 -6.98 -3.60
N LEU A 141 7.88 -7.79 -2.68
CA LEU A 141 8.04 -7.44 -1.28
C LEU A 141 9.35 -6.65 -1.08
N HIS A 142 9.24 -5.47 -0.51
CA HIS A 142 10.37 -4.56 -0.29
C HIS A 142 10.56 -4.18 1.18
#